data_AF-A0A0X3YC14-F1
#
_entry.id   AF-A0A0X3YC14-F1
#
_cell.length_a   1.000
_cell.length_b   1.000
_cell.length_c   1.000
_cell.angle_alpha   90.00
_cell.angle_beta   90.00
_cell.angle_gamma   90.00
#
_symmetry.space_group_name_H-M   'P 1'
#
loop_
_entity.id
_entity.type
_entity.pdbx_description
1 polymer ?
#
loop_
_entity_poly.entity_id
_entity_poly.type
_entity_poly.pdbx_seq_one_letter_code
_entity_poly.pdbx_strand_id
1 'polypeptide(L)'
;MSHAAVPVTPQQTAKALPQETPDSMSAHFNLLFMGNSHTSSHNLPQLVAQLLQSGISGAKVETRLASGYHFLDERLQHQASTKLLSDGNWSHVILQAQKYSTTGRYFYPTDAAEEWIRRINAKNARAIMFPEWPRRGNKEEGHRIHQLHQSIAKAEPACVAPIGLAWEQALQDNPRLKLHSSDGNHAAFEGAFLTALVLYGTISTQDPANLGEISGIKISRDTQAELRQAASATLRQHAPCAKK
;
A
#
# COMPACT_ATOMS: atom_id res chain seq x y z
N MET A 1 52.22 -49.17 42.64
CA MET A 1 50.88 -49.03 42.04
C MET A 1 50.97 -47.89 41.03
N SER A 2 51.14 -48.26 39.77
CA SER A 2 51.45 -47.35 38.65
C SER A 2 50.15 -46.78 38.07
N HIS A 3 49.98 -45.46 38.09
CA HIS A 3 48.87 -44.79 37.44
C HIS A 3 49.23 -44.51 35.97
N ALA A 4 48.75 -45.37 35.08
CA ALA A 4 48.85 -45.14 33.64
C ALA A 4 47.84 -44.06 33.23
N ALA A 5 48.34 -43.01 32.58
CA ALA A 5 47.54 -41.94 31.99
C ALA A 5 46.80 -42.45 30.74
N VAL A 6 45.51 -42.17 30.66
CA VAL A 6 44.65 -42.45 29.49
C VAL A 6 44.92 -41.38 28.42
N PRO A 7 45.11 -41.75 27.14
CA PRO A 7 45.31 -40.76 26.07
C PRO A 7 43.99 -40.07 25.73
N VAL A 8 44.01 -38.74 25.66
CA VAL A 8 42.89 -37.91 25.23
C VAL A 8 42.90 -37.81 23.70
N THR A 9 41.85 -38.32 23.07
CA THR A 9 41.61 -38.22 21.62
C THR A 9 41.35 -36.76 21.23
N PRO A 10 41.86 -36.25 20.09
CA PRO A 10 41.58 -34.88 19.67
C PRO A 10 40.10 -34.71 19.36
N GLN A 11 39.40 -33.85 20.10
CA GLN A 11 38.07 -33.37 19.72
C GLN A 11 38.21 -32.56 18.44
N GLN A 12 37.70 -33.11 17.34
CA GLN A 12 37.47 -32.36 16.12
C GLN A 12 36.62 -31.14 16.46
N THR A 13 37.22 -29.96 16.30
CA THR A 13 36.54 -28.68 16.33
C THR A 13 35.34 -28.75 15.39
N ALA A 14 34.14 -28.61 15.95
CA ALA A 14 32.94 -28.41 15.17
C ALA A 14 33.17 -27.18 14.28
N LYS A 15 33.24 -27.42 12.97
CA LYS A 15 33.35 -26.37 11.96
C LYS A 15 32.09 -25.52 12.11
N ALA A 16 32.24 -24.30 12.62
CA ALA A 16 31.16 -23.34 12.67
C ALA A 16 30.57 -23.20 11.26
N LEU A 17 29.24 -23.36 11.15
CA LEU A 17 28.51 -23.05 9.94
C LEU A 17 28.79 -21.58 9.58
N PRO A 18 28.98 -21.25 8.29
CA PRO A 18 29.14 -19.86 7.88
C PRO A 18 27.98 -19.05 8.45
N GLN A 19 28.30 -17.98 9.17
CA GLN A 19 27.32 -16.96 9.46
C GLN A 19 26.89 -16.38 8.12
N GLU A 20 25.68 -16.71 7.68
CA GLU A 20 25.02 -15.95 6.63
C GLU A 20 24.88 -14.52 7.15
N THR A 21 25.77 -13.65 6.67
CA THR A 21 25.47 -12.22 6.59
C THR A 21 24.11 -12.10 5.89
N PRO A 22 23.17 -11.25 6.36
CA PRO A 22 21.91 -11.05 5.68
C PRO A 22 22.22 -10.51 4.30
N ASP A 23 22.28 -11.43 3.34
CA ASP A 23 22.55 -11.11 1.97
C ASP A 23 21.44 -10.16 1.52
N SER A 24 21.86 -9.17 0.76
CA SER A 24 21.06 -8.12 0.17
C SER A 24 19.97 -8.68 -0.75
N MET A 25 18.96 -9.33 -0.17
CA MET A 25 17.71 -9.64 -0.86
C MET A 25 17.07 -8.30 -1.17
N SER A 26 17.43 -7.74 -2.33
CA SER A 26 16.78 -6.57 -2.90
C SER A 26 15.27 -6.78 -2.76
N ALA A 27 14.60 -5.85 -2.10
CA ALA A 27 13.15 -5.96 -1.92
C ALA A 27 12.51 -5.96 -3.32
N HIS A 28 11.91 -7.09 -3.70
CA HIS A 28 11.21 -7.24 -4.98
C HIS A 28 9.72 -6.98 -4.77
N PHE A 29 9.22 -5.89 -5.32
CA PHE A 29 7.82 -5.47 -5.27
C PHE A 29 7.18 -5.70 -6.63
N ASN A 30 6.47 -6.81 -6.80
CA ASN A 30 5.56 -6.98 -7.92
C ASN A 30 4.15 -6.56 -7.49
N LEU A 31 3.67 -5.43 -7.99
CA LEU A 31 2.46 -4.75 -7.54
C LEU A 31 1.36 -4.82 -8.60
N LEU A 32 0.20 -5.36 -8.24
CA LEU A 32 -1.01 -5.28 -9.05
C LEU A 32 -1.96 -4.24 -8.49
N PHE A 33 -2.37 -3.31 -9.32
CA PHE A 33 -3.40 -2.33 -9.01
C PHE A 33 -4.70 -2.73 -9.72
N MET A 34 -5.78 -2.91 -8.97
CA MET A 34 -7.13 -3.11 -9.51
C MET A 34 -7.98 -1.90 -9.14
N GLY A 35 -8.28 -1.07 -10.13
CA GLY A 35 -9.01 0.18 -9.88
C GLY A 35 -9.53 0.86 -11.14
N ASN A 36 -9.95 2.10 -10.99
CA ASN A 36 -10.55 2.94 -12.02
C ASN A 36 -9.73 4.22 -12.23
N SER A 37 -10.37 5.31 -12.68
CA SER A 37 -9.72 6.60 -12.91
C SER A 37 -8.97 7.14 -11.68
N HIS A 38 -9.41 6.83 -10.45
CA HIS A 38 -8.73 7.26 -9.23
C HIS A 38 -7.36 6.58 -9.06
N THR A 39 -7.18 5.39 -9.64
CA THR A 39 -5.91 4.68 -9.67
C THR A 39 -5.10 5.01 -10.94
N SER A 40 -5.72 5.18 -12.11
CA SER A 40 -4.95 5.42 -13.34
C SER A 40 -4.45 6.86 -13.49
N SER A 41 -5.19 7.84 -12.95
CA SER A 41 -4.84 9.26 -13.08
C SER A 41 -3.46 9.55 -12.49
N HIS A 42 -2.74 10.48 -13.13
CA HIS A 42 -1.36 10.86 -12.76
C HIS A 42 -0.37 9.69 -12.73
N ASN A 43 -0.71 8.56 -13.36
CA ASN A 43 0.10 7.35 -13.36
C ASN A 43 0.50 6.89 -11.95
N LEU A 44 -0.48 6.90 -11.02
CA LEU A 44 -0.27 6.61 -9.61
C LEU A 44 0.52 5.30 -9.34
N PRO A 45 0.31 4.17 -10.05
CA PRO A 45 1.15 2.98 -9.88
C PRO A 45 2.63 3.25 -10.09
N GLN A 46 2.98 4.03 -11.12
CA GLN A 46 4.37 4.38 -11.39
C GLN A 46 4.92 5.36 -10.36
N LEU A 47 4.08 6.25 -9.82
CA LEU A 47 4.48 7.14 -8.73
C LEU A 47 4.85 6.35 -7.47
N VAL A 48 4.03 5.34 -7.10
CA VAL A 48 4.35 4.43 -6.00
C VAL A 48 5.66 3.67 -6.27
N ALA A 49 5.89 3.22 -7.51
CA ALA A 49 7.13 2.56 -7.88
C ALA A 49 8.36 3.45 -7.69
N GLN A 50 8.28 4.70 -8.14
CA GLN A 50 9.34 5.69 -7.96
C GLN A 50 9.65 5.95 -6.48
N LEU A 51 8.62 6.04 -5.63
CA LEU A 51 8.81 6.21 -4.18
C LEU A 51 9.48 4.99 -3.54
N LEU A 52 9.07 3.77 -3.89
CA LEU A 52 9.68 2.54 -3.40
C LEU A 52 11.16 2.44 -3.80
N GLN A 53 11.48 2.75 -5.07
CA GLN A 53 12.86 2.77 -5.57
C GLN A 53 13.71 3.86 -4.91
N SER A 54 13.12 5.01 -4.59
CA SER A 54 13.82 6.12 -3.93
C SER A 54 14.07 5.85 -2.44
N GLY A 55 13.12 5.20 -1.77
CA GLY A 55 13.20 4.95 -0.33
C GLY A 55 13.87 3.65 0.07
N ILE A 56 14.07 2.72 -0.86
CA ILE A 56 14.61 1.38 -0.58
C ILE A 56 15.72 1.09 -1.58
N SER A 57 16.97 1.21 -1.11
CA SER A 57 18.15 0.97 -1.93
C SER A 57 18.11 -0.43 -2.57
N GLY A 58 18.28 -0.49 -3.89
CA GLY A 58 18.28 -1.72 -4.65
C GLY A 58 16.91 -2.36 -4.87
N ALA A 59 15.80 -1.73 -4.47
CA ALA A 59 14.46 -2.30 -4.69
C ALA A 59 14.16 -2.47 -6.19
N LYS A 60 13.66 -3.66 -6.54
CA LYS A 60 13.10 -3.92 -7.88
C LYS A 60 11.59 -3.79 -7.78
N VAL A 61 11.02 -2.91 -8.59
CA VAL A 61 9.59 -2.62 -8.54
C VAL A 61 8.99 -2.79 -9.92
N GLU A 62 7.99 -3.65 -10.01
CA GLU A 62 7.17 -3.84 -11.18
C GLU A 62 5.73 -3.51 -10.82
N THR A 63 5.04 -2.78 -11.69
CA THR A 63 3.64 -2.43 -11.49
C THR A 63 2.82 -2.84 -12.69
N ARG A 64 1.60 -3.29 -12.43
CA ARG A 64 0.57 -3.52 -13.45
C ARG A 64 -0.74 -2.95 -12.98
N LEU A 65 -1.42 -2.26 -13.89
CA LEU A 65 -2.79 -1.80 -13.69
C LEU A 65 -3.73 -2.74 -14.45
N ALA A 66 -4.68 -3.33 -13.73
CA ALA A 66 -5.72 -4.14 -14.34
C ALA A 66 -6.63 -3.28 -15.23
N SER A 67 -6.93 -3.76 -16.44
CA SER A 67 -7.79 -3.06 -17.39
C SER A 67 -9.24 -2.90 -16.91
N GLY A 68 -9.98 -2.00 -17.57
CA GLY A 68 -11.45 -1.99 -17.57
C GLY A 68 -12.17 -1.08 -16.57
N TYR A 69 -11.47 -0.37 -15.68
CA TYR A 69 -12.06 0.57 -14.70
C TYR A 69 -13.27 0.03 -13.89
N HIS A 70 -13.37 -1.29 -13.77
CA HIS A 70 -14.46 -1.99 -13.12
C HIS A 70 -14.44 -1.80 -11.59
N PHE A 71 -15.64 -1.77 -11.00
CA PHE A 71 -15.79 -1.99 -9.56
C PHE A 71 -15.44 -3.42 -9.17
N LEU A 72 -15.15 -3.67 -7.90
CA LEU A 72 -14.67 -4.99 -7.44
C LEU A 72 -15.65 -6.14 -7.71
N ASP A 73 -16.96 -5.87 -7.63
CA ASP A 73 -18.02 -6.83 -7.96
C ASP A 73 -18.04 -7.19 -9.45
N GLU A 74 -17.94 -6.19 -10.32
CA GLU A 74 -17.81 -6.39 -11.76
C GLU A 74 -16.52 -7.14 -12.12
N ARG A 75 -15.41 -6.86 -11.43
CA ARG A 75 -14.13 -7.53 -11.66
C ARG A 75 -14.20 -9.03 -11.41
N LEU A 76 -15.02 -9.50 -10.47
CA LEU A 76 -15.15 -10.95 -10.22
C LEU A 76 -15.67 -11.71 -11.43
N GLN A 77 -16.47 -11.06 -12.28
CA GLN A 77 -16.99 -11.63 -13.53
C GLN A 77 -16.10 -11.33 -14.74
N HIS A 78 -15.13 -10.43 -14.60
CA HIS A 78 -14.20 -10.05 -15.65
C HIS A 78 -13.03 -11.04 -15.74
N GLN A 79 -13.11 -11.98 -16.68
CA GLN A 79 -12.14 -13.08 -16.86
C GLN A 79 -10.67 -12.61 -16.95
N ALA A 80 -10.41 -11.45 -17.58
CA ALA A 80 -9.04 -10.95 -17.67
C ALA A 80 -8.49 -10.52 -16.30
N SER A 81 -9.33 -9.96 -15.41
CA SER A 81 -8.91 -9.60 -14.05
C SER A 81 -8.65 -10.83 -13.17
N THR A 82 -9.51 -11.85 -13.27
CA THR A 82 -9.32 -13.09 -12.50
C THR A 82 -8.10 -13.86 -12.98
N LYS A 83 -7.88 -13.94 -14.30
CA LYS A 83 -6.67 -14.53 -14.89
C LYS A 83 -5.40 -13.76 -14.50
N LEU A 84 -5.44 -12.42 -14.54
CA LEU A 84 -4.30 -11.57 -14.15
C LEU A 84 -3.86 -11.81 -12.71
N LEU A 85 -4.81 -11.97 -11.77
CA LEU A 85 -4.47 -12.36 -10.41
C LEU A 85 -3.91 -13.79 -10.35
N SER A 86 -4.57 -14.73 -11.03
CA SER A 86 -4.22 -16.15 -10.99
C SER A 86 -2.82 -16.45 -11.54
N ASP A 87 -2.45 -15.83 -12.65
CA ASP A 87 -1.22 -16.14 -13.37
C ASP A 87 -0.01 -15.33 -12.87
N GLY A 88 -0.25 -14.21 -12.18
CA GLY A 88 0.81 -13.35 -11.68
C GLY A 88 1.39 -13.80 -10.33
N ASN A 89 2.69 -13.55 -10.16
CA ASN A 89 3.38 -13.72 -8.88
C ASN A 89 3.46 -12.37 -8.15
N TRP A 90 2.34 -11.96 -7.57
CA TRP A 90 2.20 -10.64 -6.93
C TRP A 90 2.73 -10.65 -5.51
N SER A 91 3.52 -9.64 -5.16
CA SER A 91 3.86 -9.38 -3.75
C SER A 91 2.70 -8.69 -3.02
N HIS A 92 2.04 -7.76 -3.71
CA HIS A 92 0.95 -6.95 -3.20
C HIS A 92 -0.10 -6.76 -4.28
N VAL A 93 -1.36 -6.75 -3.86
CA VAL A 93 -2.49 -6.41 -4.73
C VAL A 93 -3.27 -5.29 -4.06
N ILE A 94 -3.33 -4.15 -4.75
CA ILE A 94 -4.01 -2.94 -4.31
C ILE A 94 -5.43 -2.96 -4.90
N LEU A 95 -6.44 -3.05 -4.03
CA LEU A 95 -7.86 -3.11 -4.38
C LEU A 95 -8.51 -1.75 -4.15
N GLN A 96 -8.86 -1.08 -5.25
CA GLN A 96 -9.68 0.13 -5.27
C GLN A 96 -11.04 -0.19 -5.92
N ALA A 97 -11.98 0.76 -5.88
CA ALA A 97 -13.31 0.65 -6.49
C ALA A 97 -14.21 -0.40 -5.80
N GLN A 98 -14.13 -0.51 -4.48
CA GLN A 98 -15.26 -0.98 -3.68
C GLN A 98 -16.38 0.05 -3.80
N LYS A 99 -17.61 -0.35 -4.16
CA LYS A 99 -18.76 0.56 -4.17
C LYS A 99 -19.04 1.05 -2.75
N TYR A 100 -19.36 2.34 -2.61
CA TYR A 100 -19.72 2.96 -1.34
C TYR A 100 -20.75 4.07 -1.56
N SER A 101 -21.43 4.46 -0.49
CA SER A 101 -22.37 5.58 -0.52
C SER A 101 -21.68 6.89 -0.15
N THR A 102 -21.57 7.79 -1.13
CA THR A 102 -21.04 9.15 -0.94
C THR A 102 -21.87 9.96 0.07
N THR A 103 -23.17 9.68 0.16
CA THR A 103 -24.13 10.32 1.08
C THR A 103 -24.31 9.57 2.40
N GLY A 104 -23.86 8.31 2.49
CA GLY A 104 -24.13 7.41 3.61
C GLY A 104 -25.57 6.89 3.70
N ARG A 105 -26.42 7.16 2.69
CA ARG A 105 -27.85 6.75 2.69
C ARG A 105 -28.10 5.39 2.05
N TYR A 106 -27.09 4.84 1.37
CA TYR A 106 -27.19 3.57 0.67
C TYR A 106 -26.19 2.58 1.23
N PHE A 107 -26.56 1.30 1.21
CA PHE A 107 -25.66 0.21 1.48
C PHE A 107 -25.25 -0.45 0.17
N TYR A 108 -23.97 -0.73 0.03
CA TYR A 108 -23.43 -1.51 -1.08
C TYR A 108 -22.77 -2.77 -0.50
N PRO A 109 -23.05 -3.96 -1.06
CA PRO A 109 -22.39 -5.19 -0.63
C PRO A 109 -20.87 -5.11 -0.72
N THR A 110 -20.21 -5.79 0.23
CA THR A 110 -18.74 -5.86 0.35
C THR A 110 -18.17 -7.25 0.08
N ASP A 111 -19.05 -8.23 -0.17
CA ASP A 111 -18.74 -9.63 -0.47
C ASP A 111 -17.72 -9.77 -1.60
N ALA A 112 -17.78 -8.88 -2.60
CA ALA A 112 -16.81 -8.88 -3.68
C ALA A 112 -15.39 -8.50 -3.22
N ALA A 113 -15.24 -7.49 -2.36
CA ALA A 113 -13.93 -7.12 -1.81
C ALA A 113 -13.37 -8.25 -0.93
N GLU A 114 -14.22 -8.83 -0.08
CA GLU A 114 -13.88 -9.97 0.77
C GLU A 114 -13.39 -11.17 -0.07
N GLU A 115 -14.09 -11.50 -1.15
CA GLU A 115 -13.68 -12.58 -2.07
C GLU A 115 -12.35 -12.27 -2.78
N TRP A 116 -12.12 -11.02 -3.22
CA TRP A 116 -10.82 -10.65 -3.78
C TRP A 116 -9.70 -10.82 -2.76
N ILE A 117 -9.89 -10.33 -1.53
CA ILE A 117 -8.90 -10.45 -0.45
C ILE A 117 -8.57 -11.92 -0.19
N ARG A 118 -9.59 -12.79 -0.09
CA ARG A 118 -9.43 -14.23 0.09
C ARG A 118 -8.58 -14.86 -1.03
N ARG A 119 -8.86 -14.53 -2.30
CA ARG A 119 -8.08 -15.02 -3.45
C ARG A 119 -6.64 -14.52 -3.46
N ILE A 120 -6.42 -13.26 -3.08
CA ILE A 120 -5.07 -12.66 -2.99
C ILE A 120 -4.26 -13.35 -1.90
N ASN A 121 -4.84 -13.52 -0.71
CA ASN A 121 -4.20 -14.17 0.43
C ASN A 121 -3.89 -15.65 0.14
N ALA A 122 -4.76 -16.37 -0.57
CA ALA A 122 -4.52 -17.73 -1.01
C ALA A 122 -3.29 -17.88 -1.94
N LYS A 123 -2.84 -16.77 -2.57
CA LYS A 123 -1.60 -16.71 -3.35
C LYS A 123 -0.40 -16.18 -2.56
N ASN A 124 -0.53 -16.02 -1.24
CA ASN A 124 0.48 -15.42 -0.36
C ASN A 124 0.87 -13.98 -0.73
N ALA A 125 0.04 -13.30 -1.52
CA ALA A 125 0.18 -11.87 -1.80
C ALA A 125 -0.49 -11.06 -0.69
N ARG A 126 -0.01 -9.84 -0.44
CA ARG A 126 -0.62 -8.94 0.55
C ARG A 126 -1.75 -8.13 -0.09
N ALA A 127 -2.98 -8.35 0.37
CA ALA A 127 -4.11 -7.51 0.00
C ALA A 127 -4.05 -6.15 0.69
N ILE A 128 -4.09 -5.07 -0.09
CA ILE A 128 -4.17 -3.69 0.40
C ILE A 128 -5.41 -3.05 -0.20
N MET A 129 -6.38 -2.69 0.64
CA MET A 129 -7.50 -1.87 0.23
C MET A 129 -7.08 -0.40 0.09
N PHE A 130 -7.67 0.26 -0.90
CA PHE A 130 -7.54 1.68 -1.22
C PHE A 130 -8.87 2.38 -0.94
N PRO A 131 -9.14 2.78 0.32
CA PRO A 131 -10.17 3.75 0.65
C PRO A 131 -9.85 5.09 0.00
N GLU A 132 -10.71 5.56 -0.89
CA GLU A 132 -10.53 6.85 -1.55
C GLU A 132 -10.68 8.03 -0.57
N TRP A 133 -10.37 9.22 -1.08
CA TRP A 133 -10.60 10.50 -0.43
C TRP A 133 -12.05 11.00 -0.63
N PRO A 134 -12.55 11.91 0.23
CA PRO A 134 -13.87 12.48 0.06
C PRO A 134 -13.95 13.41 -1.15
N ARG A 135 -15.16 13.63 -1.68
CA ARG A 135 -15.42 14.75 -2.59
C ARG A 135 -15.13 16.07 -1.89
N ARG A 136 -14.64 17.05 -2.66
CA ARG A 136 -14.26 18.37 -2.14
C ARG A 136 -15.42 18.99 -1.35
N GLY A 137 -15.14 19.36 -0.10
CA GLY A 137 -16.11 19.95 0.84
C GLY A 137 -16.90 18.93 1.67
N ASN A 138 -16.81 17.63 1.37
CA ASN A 138 -17.44 16.58 2.17
C ASN A 138 -16.50 16.14 3.31
N LYS A 139 -16.81 16.53 4.55
CA LYS A 139 -15.94 16.26 5.71
C LYS A 139 -16.14 14.88 6.33
N GLU A 140 -17.18 14.16 5.95
CA GLU A 140 -17.54 12.88 6.58
C GLU A 140 -17.28 11.67 5.69
N GLU A 141 -17.23 11.87 4.37
CA GLU A 141 -17.14 10.78 3.41
C GLU A 141 -15.82 10.00 3.49
N GLY A 142 -14.67 10.66 3.70
CA GLY A 142 -13.38 9.98 3.82
C GLY A 142 -13.35 9.02 5.00
N HIS A 143 -13.83 9.49 6.16
CA HIS A 143 -14.02 8.65 7.35
C HIS A 143 -14.94 7.47 7.11
N ARG A 144 -16.10 7.69 6.47
CA ARG A 144 -17.07 6.62 6.18
C ARG A 144 -16.50 5.56 5.23
N ILE A 145 -15.80 5.99 4.18
CA ILE A 145 -15.13 5.08 3.25
C ILE A 145 -14.05 4.28 4.00
N HIS A 146 -13.23 4.93 4.83
CA HIS A 146 -12.20 4.22 5.61
C HIS A 146 -12.82 3.18 6.57
N GLN A 147 -13.88 3.55 7.29
CA GLN A 147 -14.59 2.64 8.20
C GLN A 147 -15.22 1.45 7.48
N LEU A 148 -15.79 1.64 6.27
CA LEU A 148 -16.29 0.55 5.43
C LEU A 148 -15.17 -0.45 5.09
N HIS A 149 -13.99 0.04 4.73
CA HIS A 149 -12.85 -0.85 4.45
C HIS A 149 -12.31 -1.50 5.72
N GLN A 150 -12.37 -0.83 6.88
CA GLN A 150 -12.06 -1.47 8.15
C GLN A 150 -13.05 -2.59 8.50
N SER A 151 -14.35 -2.46 8.19
CA SER A 151 -15.29 -3.58 8.38
C SER A 151 -14.98 -4.76 7.47
N ILE A 152 -14.56 -4.51 6.23
CA ILE A 152 -14.08 -5.56 5.32
C ILE A 152 -12.86 -6.27 5.90
N ALA A 153 -11.87 -5.51 6.39
CA ALA A 153 -10.64 -6.07 6.97
C ALA A 153 -10.88 -6.88 8.26
N LYS A 154 -12.00 -6.67 8.94
CA LYS A 154 -12.44 -7.51 10.07
C LYS A 154 -13.02 -8.85 9.63
N ALA A 155 -13.64 -8.89 8.44
CA ALA A 155 -14.21 -10.12 7.87
C ALA A 155 -13.14 -10.94 7.15
N GLU A 156 -12.25 -10.29 6.39
CA GLU A 156 -11.18 -10.92 5.63
C GLU A 156 -9.85 -10.17 5.83
N PRO A 157 -8.76 -10.85 6.27
CA PRO A 157 -7.51 -10.17 6.63
C PRO A 157 -6.89 -9.39 5.46
N ALA A 158 -6.86 -8.07 5.57
CA ALA A 158 -6.22 -7.19 4.61
C ALA A 158 -5.71 -5.92 5.30
N CYS A 159 -4.82 -5.21 4.62
CA CYS A 159 -4.46 -3.86 5.00
C CYS A 159 -5.49 -2.86 4.47
N VAL A 160 -5.71 -1.77 5.20
CA VAL A 160 -6.53 -0.62 4.82
C VAL A 160 -5.63 0.61 4.81
N ALA A 161 -5.25 1.09 3.63
CA ALA A 161 -4.44 2.29 3.52
C ALA A 161 -5.27 3.52 3.97
N PRO A 162 -4.81 4.35 4.93
CA PRO A 162 -5.59 5.49 5.45
C PRO A 162 -5.52 6.71 4.52
N ILE A 163 -5.77 6.53 3.22
CA ILE A 163 -5.58 7.56 2.18
C ILE A 163 -6.52 8.74 2.38
N GLY A 164 -7.83 8.49 2.53
CA GLY A 164 -8.81 9.56 2.76
C GLY A 164 -8.53 10.37 4.03
N LEU A 165 -8.10 9.70 5.10
CA LEU A 165 -7.71 10.35 6.36
C LEU A 165 -6.45 11.21 6.17
N ALA A 166 -5.47 10.76 5.38
CA ALA A 166 -4.28 11.55 5.09
C ALA A 166 -4.59 12.82 4.31
N TRP A 167 -5.55 12.75 3.37
CA TRP A 167 -6.03 13.92 2.64
C TRP A 167 -6.69 14.94 3.56
N GLU A 168 -7.53 14.46 4.47
CA GLU A 168 -8.19 15.30 5.47
C GLU A 168 -7.16 15.97 6.40
N GLN A 169 -6.20 15.21 6.93
CA GLN A 169 -5.12 15.73 7.76
C GLN A 169 -4.28 16.79 7.02
N ALA A 170 -3.87 16.51 5.78
CA ALA A 170 -3.09 17.44 4.99
C ALA A 170 -3.84 18.76 4.74
N LEU A 171 -5.14 18.69 4.40
CA LEU A 171 -5.97 19.88 4.18
C LEU A 171 -6.31 20.62 5.48
N GLN A 172 -6.34 19.93 6.61
CA GLN A 172 -6.48 20.56 7.93
C GLN A 172 -5.21 21.36 8.27
N ASP A 173 -4.03 20.80 8.00
CA ASP A 173 -2.75 21.45 8.30
C ASP A 173 -2.45 22.60 7.33
N ASN A 174 -2.76 22.41 6.04
CA ASN A 174 -2.57 23.43 5.01
C ASN A 174 -3.74 23.46 4.02
N PRO A 175 -4.77 24.30 4.27
CA PRO A 175 -5.93 24.43 3.38
C PRO A 175 -5.62 24.95 1.96
N ARG A 176 -4.38 25.40 1.69
CA ARG A 176 -3.96 25.88 0.36
C ARG A 176 -3.49 24.77 -0.58
N LEU A 177 -3.29 23.56 -0.06
CA LEU A 177 -2.93 22.40 -0.88
C LEU A 177 -4.01 22.12 -1.93
N LYS A 178 -3.58 21.79 -3.14
CA LYS A 178 -4.46 21.48 -4.27
C LYS A 178 -4.53 19.97 -4.45
N LEU A 179 -5.20 19.29 -3.52
CA LEU A 179 -5.32 17.83 -3.56
C LEU A 179 -6.36 17.35 -4.59
N HIS A 180 -7.47 18.07 -4.74
CA HIS A 180 -8.51 17.76 -5.73
C HIS A 180 -8.27 18.48 -7.06
N SER A 181 -8.58 17.80 -8.16
CA SER A 181 -8.81 18.39 -9.47
C SER A 181 -10.07 19.26 -9.47
N SER A 182 -10.25 20.10 -10.50
CA SER A 182 -11.33 21.11 -10.57
C SER A 182 -12.75 20.54 -10.45
N ASP A 183 -12.95 19.27 -10.76
CA ASP A 183 -14.24 18.57 -10.59
C ASP A 183 -14.59 18.21 -9.13
N GLY A 184 -13.65 18.41 -8.21
CA GLY A 184 -13.84 18.11 -6.79
C GLY A 184 -13.91 16.62 -6.47
N ASN A 185 -13.65 15.72 -7.42
CA ASN A 185 -13.71 14.27 -7.23
C ASN A 185 -12.37 13.59 -7.51
N HIS A 186 -11.73 13.90 -8.64
CA HIS A 186 -10.44 13.31 -8.99
C HIS A 186 -9.29 13.99 -8.26
N ALA A 187 -8.17 13.29 -8.12
CA ALA A 187 -6.95 13.88 -7.60
C ALA A 187 -6.36 14.88 -8.59
N ALA A 188 -5.88 16.00 -8.07
CA ALA A 188 -4.83 16.78 -8.71
C ALA A 188 -3.47 16.13 -8.40
N PHE A 189 -2.39 16.64 -8.99
CA PHE A 189 -1.08 15.98 -8.89
C PHE A 189 -0.56 15.91 -7.45
N GLU A 190 -0.77 16.94 -6.62
CA GLU A 190 -0.42 16.92 -5.18
C GLU A 190 -1.20 15.84 -4.42
N GLY A 191 -2.50 15.67 -4.71
CA GLY A 191 -3.33 14.61 -4.12
C GLY A 191 -2.86 13.21 -4.53
N ALA A 192 -2.48 13.02 -5.81
CA ALA A 192 -1.93 11.76 -6.28
C ALA A 192 -0.60 11.43 -5.58
N PHE A 193 0.26 12.44 -5.36
CA PHE A 193 1.51 12.27 -4.62
C PHE A 193 1.28 11.90 -3.15
N LEU A 194 0.35 12.56 -2.46
CA LEU A 194 -0.03 12.20 -1.09
C LEU A 194 -0.55 10.76 -1.00
N THR A 195 -1.44 10.38 -1.92
CA THR A 195 -1.94 9.00 -2.02
C THR A 195 -0.80 8.01 -2.24
N ALA A 196 0.16 8.33 -3.11
CA ALA A 196 1.32 7.49 -3.36
C ALA A 196 2.21 7.33 -2.12
N LEU A 197 2.39 8.38 -1.32
CA LEU A 197 3.14 8.33 -0.06
C LEU A 197 2.48 7.42 0.99
N VAL A 198 1.16 7.48 1.11
CA VAL A 198 0.40 6.58 2.02
C VAL A 198 0.53 5.12 1.55
N LEU A 199 0.40 4.87 0.24
CA LEU A 199 0.60 3.54 -0.33
C LEU A 199 2.05 3.05 -0.16
N TYR A 200 3.05 3.92 -0.36
CA TYR A 200 4.46 3.63 -0.11
C TYR A 200 4.67 3.14 1.33
N GLY A 201 4.18 3.88 2.33
CA GLY A 201 4.33 3.49 3.73
C GLY A 201 3.53 2.23 4.08
N THR A 202 2.37 2.02 3.45
CA THR A 202 1.56 0.80 3.64
C THR A 202 2.24 -0.45 3.05
N ILE A 203 2.84 -0.33 1.86
CA ILE A 203 3.50 -1.43 1.14
C ILE A 203 4.86 -1.75 1.78
N SER A 204 5.70 -0.73 1.96
CA SER A 204 7.07 -0.91 2.43
C SER A 204 7.20 -1.02 3.94
N THR A 205 6.18 -0.60 4.69
CA THR A 205 6.23 -0.39 6.15
C THR A 205 7.27 0.64 6.61
N GLN A 206 7.89 1.37 5.68
CA GLN A 206 8.81 2.48 5.97
C GLN A 206 8.03 3.76 6.23
N ASP A 207 8.58 4.65 7.05
CA ASP A 207 7.99 5.96 7.30
C ASP A 207 8.19 6.89 6.08
N PRO A 208 7.12 7.41 5.44
CA PRO A 208 7.24 8.35 4.34
C PRO A 208 8.03 9.62 4.67
N ALA A 209 8.13 10.02 5.95
CA ALA A 209 8.93 11.17 6.37
C ALA A 209 10.44 10.97 6.16
N ASN A 210 10.91 9.71 6.06
CA ASN A 210 12.31 9.38 5.81
C ASN A 210 12.70 9.50 4.32
N LEU A 211 11.71 9.64 3.43
CA LEU A 211 12.00 9.96 2.03
C LEU A 211 12.59 11.38 1.93
N GLY A 212 13.63 11.52 1.13
CA GLY A 212 14.13 12.82 0.68
C GLY A 212 13.16 13.50 -0.29
N GLU A 213 13.58 14.63 -0.83
CA GLU A 213 12.94 15.20 -2.01
C GLU A 213 13.01 14.21 -3.17
N ILE A 214 11.90 14.03 -3.87
CA ILE A 214 11.83 13.11 -5.01
C ILE A 214 12.04 13.92 -6.28
N SER A 215 13.25 13.82 -6.83
CA SER A 215 13.64 14.49 -8.08
C SER A 215 12.68 14.14 -9.22
N GLY A 216 12.34 15.14 -10.04
CA GLY A 216 11.46 14.99 -11.20
C GLY A 216 9.96 15.08 -10.90
N ILE A 217 9.55 15.13 -9.63
CA ILE A 217 8.16 15.43 -9.24
C ILE A 217 7.94 16.94 -9.29
N LYS A 218 6.97 17.38 -10.09
CA LYS A 218 6.60 18.80 -10.28
C LYS A 218 5.76 19.35 -9.11
N ILE A 219 6.23 19.16 -7.89
CA ILE A 219 5.70 19.70 -6.63
C ILE A 219 6.88 20.36 -5.92
N SER A 220 6.69 21.55 -5.34
CA SER A 220 7.76 22.26 -4.65
C SER A 220 8.36 21.40 -3.52
N ARG A 221 9.63 21.62 -3.19
CA ARG A 221 10.31 20.90 -2.10
C ARG A 221 9.54 20.99 -0.78
N ASP A 222 9.05 22.18 -0.45
CA ASP A 222 8.30 22.43 0.78
C ASP A 222 6.98 21.68 0.78
N THR A 223 6.21 21.74 -0.32
CA THR A 223 4.95 20.99 -0.44
C THR A 223 5.19 19.48 -0.41
N GLN A 224 6.26 18.96 -1.04
CA GLN A 224 6.58 17.54 -0.90
C GLN A 224 6.89 17.16 0.56
N ALA A 225 7.60 18.01 1.30
CA ALA A 225 7.90 17.78 2.72
C ALA A 225 6.63 17.80 3.57
N GLU A 226 5.74 18.76 3.36
CA GLU A 226 4.43 18.83 4.03
C GLU A 226 3.62 17.54 3.78
N LEU A 227 3.53 17.08 2.53
CA LEU A 227 2.77 15.87 2.18
C LEU A 227 3.41 14.59 2.76
N ARG A 228 4.75 14.51 2.82
CA ARG A 228 5.45 13.40 3.52
C ARG A 228 5.11 13.37 5.01
N GLN A 229 5.09 14.52 5.67
CA GLN A 229 4.74 14.61 7.09
C GLN A 229 3.28 14.25 7.35
N ALA A 230 2.35 14.71 6.50
CA ALA A 230 0.93 14.35 6.62
C ALA A 230 0.71 12.83 6.45
N ALA A 231 1.32 12.21 5.43
CA ALA A 231 1.26 10.76 5.24
C ALA A 231 1.85 10.00 6.44
N SER A 232 3.02 10.43 6.91
CA SER A 232 3.72 9.87 8.07
C SER A 232 2.90 9.94 9.36
N ALA A 233 2.36 11.12 9.68
CA ALA A 233 1.51 11.32 10.85
C ALA A 233 0.26 10.44 10.79
N THR A 234 -0.39 10.37 9.63
CA THR A 234 -1.59 9.56 9.42
C THR A 234 -1.29 8.07 9.60
N LEU A 235 -0.20 7.55 9.03
CA LEU A 235 0.17 6.14 9.16
C LEU A 235 0.51 5.74 10.61
N ARG A 236 1.06 6.67 11.41
CA ARG A 236 1.28 6.45 12.85
C ARG A 236 -0.02 6.41 13.65
N GLN A 237 -0.98 7.27 13.32
CA GLN A 237 -2.27 7.34 13.99
C GLN A 237 -3.21 6.20 13.57
N HIS A 238 -3.09 5.76 12.31
CA HIS A 238 -3.95 4.77 11.68
C HIS A 238 -3.10 3.67 11.05
N ALA A 239 -2.68 2.70 11.87
CA ALA A 239 -1.90 1.57 11.42
C ALA A 239 -2.64 0.82 10.28
N PRO A 240 -2.07 0.70 9.08
CA PRO A 240 -2.82 0.17 7.93
C PRO A 240 -3.16 -1.31 8.05
N CYS A 241 -2.37 -2.08 8.79
CA CYS A 241 -2.49 -3.53 8.84
C CYS A 241 -2.50 -3.97 10.29
N ALA A 242 -3.32 -4.98 10.60
CA ALA A 242 -3.27 -5.62 11.92
C ALA A 242 -1.85 -6.15 12.17
N LYS A 243 -1.35 -5.96 13.40
CA LYS A 243 -0.11 -6.60 13.84
C LYS A 243 -0.38 -8.11 13.89
N LYS A 244 0.47 -8.89 13.22
CA LYS A 244 0.46 -10.36 13.34
C LYS A 244 0.86 -10.77 14.76
#